data_AF-A0A1Q3JQ76-F1
#
_entry.id   AF-A0A1Q3JQ76-F1
#
_cell.length_a   1.000
_cell.length_b   1.000
_cell.length_c   1.000
_cell.angle_alpha   90.00
_cell.angle_beta   90.00
_cell.angle_gamma   90.00
#
_symmetry.space_group_name_H-M   'P 1'
#
loop_
_entity.id
_entity.type
_entity.pdbx_description
1 polymer ?
#
loop_
_entity_poly.entity_id
_entity_poly.type
_entity_poly.pdbx_seq_one_letter_code
_entity_poly.pdbx_strand_id
1 'polypeptide(L)'
;MVFVGLISYSLYLWHWPIIVFVRHLSPDPLTTLQAALLAIATFAIAYASWRYVEQPLRLGGVLWPTSRLRVRYSSVIVCSLAFMGITLDIGNGFPWLQSKAVLAVVDDEGDRSPLRRRCHIARADQGRRALADTCVFGSASGQHVVVLGDSHGAELSYALSEVANEGLLQLRQVTASGCPPALGFTVDDHPKCARHTQNMVDGLADGPRSTILITAHYFEWGAPGRPHRDAFWLGIEKSVATLRRSGHDVILLGGWPPHTNGPLPHALAREIRFGRSIEDYSFPIDQSLASSIDDNLRQIAERHHARYLPLLEAICGGSSQCRSMIHGQAIYFDRDHLSVSAARQVVGDIILPAIGLRGVAGAHPSAGK
;
A
#
# COMPACT_ATOMS: atom_id res chain seq x y z
N MET A 1 -12.70 31.67 31.47
CA MET A 1 -13.10 30.94 30.25
C MET A 1 -13.54 31.83 29.07
N VAL A 2 -13.76 33.15 29.24
CA VAL A 2 -14.21 34.04 28.13
C VAL A 2 -13.12 34.27 27.06
N PHE A 3 -11.86 34.41 27.46
CA PHE A 3 -10.74 34.69 26.53
C PHE A 3 -10.48 33.55 25.52
N VAL A 4 -10.53 32.29 25.96
CA VAL A 4 -10.36 31.13 25.08
C VAL A 4 -11.50 31.06 24.06
N GLY A 5 -12.72 31.42 24.46
CA GLY A 5 -13.85 31.55 23.54
C GLY A 5 -13.63 32.60 22.45
N LEU A 6 -12.99 33.74 22.78
CA LEU A 6 -12.72 34.82 21.83
C LEU A 6 -11.75 34.44 20.72
N ILE A 7 -10.72 33.65 21.02
CA ILE A 7 -9.70 33.21 20.05
C ILE A 7 -10.02 31.86 19.40
N SER A 8 -11.15 31.24 19.73
CA SER A 8 -11.50 29.87 19.34
C SER A 8 -11.49 29.63 17.82
N TYR A 9 -11.97 30.59 17.04
CA TYR A 9 -11.94 30.52 15.58
C TYR A 9 -10.50 30.55 15.02
N SER A 10 -9.68 31.50 15.48
CA SER A 10 -8.26 31.56 15.11
C SER A 10 -7.49 30.32 15.58
N LEU A 11 -7.78 29.78 16.76
CA LEU A 11 -7.19 28.51 17.22
C LEU A 11 -7.56 27.36 16.29
N TYR A 12 -8.83 27.23 15.94
CA TYR A 12 -9.30 26.21 14.99
C TYR A 12 -8.58 26.33 13.65
N LEU A 13 -8.35 27.54 13.15
CA LEU A 13 -7.67 27.76 11.88
C LEU A 13 -6.18 27.35 11.91
N TRP A 14 -5.47 27.69 12.99
CA TRP A 14 -4.00 27.60 13.03
C TRP A 14 -3.45 26.32 13.64
N HIS A 15 -4.18 25.66 14.55
CA HIS A 15 -3.65 24.47 15.22
C HIS A 15 -3.27 23.36 14.24
N TRP A 16 -4.12 23.08 13.24
CA TRP A 16 -3.88 22.00 12.30
C TRP A 16 -2.70 22.26 11.35
N PRO A 17 -2.60 23.40 10.65
CA PRO A 17 -1.44 23.73 9.81
C PRO A 17 -0.11 23.68 10.57
N ILE A 18 -0.09 24.19 11.81
CA ILE A 18 1.12 24.19 12.65
C ILE A 18 1.54 22.76 13.01
N ILE A 19 0.59 21.91 13.42
CA ILE A 19 0.85 20.51 13.75
C ILE A 19 1.38 19.76 12.52
N VAL A 20 0.72 19.92 11.37
CA VAL A 20 1.14 19.28 10.11
C VAL A 20 2.54 19.73 9.71
N PHE A 21 2.84 21.03 9.80
CA PHE A 21 4.16 21.57 9.45
C PHE A 21 5.26 21.03 10.36
N VAL A 22 5.03 20.98 11.68
CA VAL A 22 6.01 20.43 12.61
C VAL A 22 6.19 18.93 12.43
N ARG A 23 5.12 18.18 12.16
CA ARG A 23 5.21 16.75 11.80
C ARG A 23 5.96 16.52 10.49
N HIS A 24 5.92 17.47 9.56
CA HIS A 24 6.72 17.42 8.34
C HIS A 24 8.20 17.73 8.60
N LEU A 25 8.48 18.64 9.54
CA LEU A 25 9.84 19.05 9.93
C LEU A 25 10.51 18.15 10.97
N SER A 26 9.83 17.14 11.50
CA SER A 26 10.38 16.23 12.52
C SER A 26 10.08 14.78 12.14
N PRO A 27 11.09 13.97 11.81
CA PRO A 27 10.89 12.55 11.48
C PRO A 27 10.52 11.74 12.74
N ASP A 28 10.96 12.18 13.91
CA ASP A 28 10.76 11.49 15.18
C ASP A 28 9.49 11.97 15.91
N PRO A 29 8.91 11.15 16.81
CA PRO A 29 7.82 11.60 17.68
C PRO A 29 8.23 12.82 18.51
N LEU A 30 7.32 13.80 18.60
CA LEU A 30 7.57 14.99 19.41
C LEU A 30 7.71 14.61 20.89
N THR A 31 8.77 15.12 21.52
CA THR A 31 8.92 15.01 22.98
C THR A 31 7.82 15.80 23.70
N THR A 32 7.54 15.47 24.95
CA THR A 32 6.56 16.22 25.77
C THR A 32 6.86 17.72 25.80
N LEU A 33 8.14 18.09 25.85
CA LEU A 33 8.58 19.48 25.81
C LEU A 33 8.29 20.13 24.44
N GLN A 34 8.62 19.47 23.34
CA GLN A 34 8.31 19.97 21.99
C GLN A 34 6.80 20.12 21.78
N ALA A 35 6.00 19.17 22.24
CA ALA A 35 4.55 19.24 22.18
C ALA A 35 3.99 20.42 23.01
N ALA A 36 4.53 20.65 24.21
CA ALA A 36 4.16 21.80 25.05
C ALA A 36 4.53 23.14 24.39
N LEU A 37 5.74 23.25 23.84
CA LEU A 37 6.18 24.44 23.12
C LEU A 37 5.33 24.69 21.86
N LEU A 38 4.96 23.63 21.14
CA LEU A 38 4.08 23.70 19.99
C LEU A 38 2.68 24.21 20.35
N ALA A 39 2.14 23.72 21.47
CA ALA A 39 0.87 24.20 21.99
C ALA A 39 0.96 25.70 22.31
N ILE A 40 1.99 26.14 23.04
CA ILE A 40 2.22 27.55 23.36
C ILE A 40 2.34 28.40 22.09
N ALA A 41 3.12 27.97 21.10
CA ALA A 41 3.28 28.65 19.82
C ALA A 41 1.94 28.75 19.05
N THR A 42 1.13 27.69 19.08
CA THR A 42 -0.21 27.67 18.48
C THR A 42 -1.13 28.71 19.11
N PHE A 43 -1.15 28.79 20.45
CA PHE A 43 -1.92 29.80 21.17
C PHE A 43 -1.43 31.22 20.88
N ALA A 44 -0.12 31.43 20.80
CA ALA A 44 0.46 32.72 20.46
C ALA A 44 0.10 33.17 19.03
N ILE A 45 0.22 32.28 18.04
CA ILE A 45 -0.15 32.54 16.65
C ILE A 45 -1.65 32.78 16.53
N ALA A 46 -2.48 31.99 17.20
CA ALA A 46 -3.92 32.19 17.22
C ALA A 46 -4.32 33.52 17.86
N TYR A 47 -3.67 33.93 18.95
CA TYR A 47 -3.88 35.24 19.55
C TYR A 47 -3.48 36.38 18.61
N ALA A 48 -2.32 36.27 17.94
CA ALA A 48 -1.88 37.26 16.97
C ALA A 48 -2.85 37.35 15.78
N SER A 49 -3.26 36.22 15.22
CA SER A 49 -4.30 36.13 14.18
C SER A 49 -5.60 36.80 14.64
N TRP A 50 -6.06 36.48 15.84
CA TRP A 50 -7.27 37.09 16.39
C TRP A 50 -7.13 38.61 16.54
N ARG A 51 -6.03 39.10 17.11
CA ARG A 51 -5.82 40.52 17.44
C ARG A 51 -5.55 41.40 16.21
N TYR A 52 -4.83 40.88 15.22
CA TYR A 52 -4.33 41.66 14.08
C TYR A 52 -5.05 41.36 12.76
N VAL A 53 -5.72 40.22 12.64
CA VAL A 53 -6.48 39.85 11.43
C VAL A 53 -7.97 39.83 11.76
N GLU A 54 -8.39 39.01 12.72
CA GLU A 54 -9.82 38.77 12.98
C GLU A 54 -10.54 39.99 13.56
N GLN A 55 -9.97 40.66 14.56
CA GLN A 55 -10.57 41.83 15.19
C GLN A 55 -10.71 43.03 14.23
N PRO A 56 -9.67 43.44 13.47
CA PRO A 56 -9.81 44.52 12.49
C PRO A 56 -10.86 44.24 11.42
N LEU A 57 -10.98 42.98 10.98
CA LEU A 57 -11.98 42.55 9.99
C LEU A 57 -13.40 42.52 10.57
N ARG A 58 -13.58 42.09 11.84
CA ARG A 58 -14.88 42.05 12.53
C ARG A 58 -15.42 43.44 12.89
N LEU A 59 -14.54 44.36 13.28
CA LEU A 59 -14.91 45.70 13.74
C LEU A 59 -14.99 46.72 12.58
N GLY A 60 -14.87 46.28 11.32
CA GLY A 60 -15.06 47.11 10.12
C GLY A 60 -13.98 48.17 9.87
N GLY A 61 -12.79 48.02 10.47
CA GLY A 61 -11.82 49.10 10.63
C GLY A 61 -10.85 49.35 9.48
N VAL A 62 -10.87 48.60 8.38
CA VAL A 62 -9.93 48.82 7.27
C VAL A 62 -10.63 48.66 5.92
N LEU A 63 -10.85 49.82 5.26
CA LEU A 63 -10.98 50.02 3.81
C LEU A 63 -11.60 48.86 3.00
N TRP A 64 -12.87 48.53 3.25
CA TRP A 64 -13.58 47.58 2.40
C TRP A 64 -13.97 48.24 1.07
N PRO A 65 -13.49 47.73 -0.09
CA PRO A 65 -13.92 48.24 -1.37
C PRO A 65 -15.41 47.98 -1.59
N THR A 66 -16.03 48.72 -2.53
CA THR A 66 -17.41 48.49 -2.98
C THR A 66 -17.65 47.01 -3.34
N SER A 67 -18.90 46.56 -3.32
CA SER A 67 -19.28 45.15 -3.56
C SER A 67 -18.66 44.56 -4.84
N ARG A 68 -18.45 45.38 -5.88
CA ARG A 68 -17.84 44.97 -7.15
C ARG A 68 -16.33 44.73 -7.04
N LEU A 69 -15.59 45.53 -6.27
CA LEU A 69 -14.16 45.32 -6.06
C LEU A 69 -13.92 44.10 -5.16
N ARG A 70 -14.79 43.83 -4.17
CA ARG A 70 -14.72 42.59 -3.37
C ARG A 70 -14.77 41.34 -4.26
N VAL A 71 -15.77 41.27 -5.14
CA VAL A 71 -15.92 40.13 -6.06
C VAL A 71 -14.69 40.01 -6.94
N ARG A 72 -14.17 41.11 -7.50
CA ARG A 72 -12.95 41.08 -8.32
C ARG A 72 -11.73 40.58 -7.57
N TYR A 73 -11.45 41.08 -6.36
CA TYR A 73 -10.30 40.63 -5.58
C TYR A 73 -10.44 39.18 -5.13
N SER A 74 -11.63 38.77 -4.66
CA SER A 74 -11.88 37.37 -4.31
C SER A 74 -11.72 36.46 -5.51
N SER A 75 -12.23 36.84 -6.69
CA SER A 75 -12.03 36.08 -7.93
C SER A 75 -10.56 35.99 -8.32
N VAL A 76 -9.80 37.09 -8.23
CA VAL A 76 -8.36 37.08 -8.52
C VAL A 76 -7.61 36.15 -7.56
N ILE A 77 -7.88 36.22 -6.25
CA ILE A 77 -7.27 35.33 -5.25
C ILE A 77 -7.62 33.86 -5.54
N VAL A 78 -8.90 33.55 -5.78
CA VAL A 78 -9.33 32.19 -6.10
C VAL A 78 -8.69 31.69 -7.39
N CYS A 79 -8.67 32.48 -8.45
CA CYS A 79 -8.02 32.13 -9.70
C CYS A 79 -6.50 31.95 -9.52
N SER A 80 -5.86 32.75 -8.67
CA SER A 80 -4.42 32.67 -8.41
C SER A 80 -4.06 31.43 -7.61
N LEU A 81 -4.87 31.10 -6.58
CA LEU A 81 -4.72 29.86 -5.81
C LEU A 81 -5.00 28.63 -6.67
N ALA A 82 -6.03 28.68 -7.52
CA ALA A 82 -6.33 27.61 -8.47
C ALA A 82 -5.20 27.44 -9.49
N PHE A 83 -4.68 28.54 -10.05
CA PHE A 83 -3.55 28.51 -10.97
C PHE A 83 -2.29 27.95 -10.29
N MET A 84 -1.96 28.43 -9.09
CA MET A 84 -0.85 27.90 -8.29
C MET A 84 -1.03 26.38 -8.06
N GLY A 85 -2.21 25.95 -7.61
CA GLY A 85 -2.52 24.54 -7.41
C GLY A 85 -2.33 23.70 -8.67
N ILE A 86 -2.84 24.16 -9.82
CA ILE A 86 -2.69 23.47 -11.11
C ILE A 86 -1.22 23.42 -11.53
N THR A 87 -0.46 24.51 -11.38
CA THR A 87 0.97 24.53 -11.73
C THR A 87 1.80 23.60 -10.85
N LEU A 88 1.47 23.50 -9.56
CA LEU A 88 2.12 22.57 -8.64
C LEU A 88 1.77 21.12 -8.97
N ASP A 89 0.52 20.83 -9.32
CA ASP A 89 0.07 19.48 -9.69
C ASP A 89 0.77 19.00 -10.98
N ILE A 90 0.72 19.82 -12.04
CA ILE A 90 1.36 19.48 -13.33
C ILE A 90 2.89 19.41 -13.20
N GLY A 91 3.49 20.25 -12.34
CA GLY A 91 4.93 20.32 -12.13
C GLY A 91 5.51 19.26 -11.20
N ASN A 92 4.71 18.36 -10.63
CA ASN A 92 5.11 17.49 -9.51
C ASN A 92 5.74 18.29 -8.34
N GLY A 93 5.14 19.44 -8.04
CA GLY A 93 5.65 20.42 -7.09
C GLY A 93 6.87 21.17 -7.63
N PHE A 94 7.96 21.11 -6.86
CA PHE A 94 9.20 21.83 -7.15
C PHE A 94 10.39 20.86 -7.17
N PRO A 95 10.48 19.95 -8.17
CA PRO A 95 11.50 18.90 -8.18
C PRO A 95 12.93 19.46 -8.19
N TRP A 96 13.15 20.64 -8.78
CA TRP A 96 14.45 21.32 -8.76
C TRP A 96 14.91 21.79 -7.37
N LEU A 97 14.01 21.83 -6.37
CA LEU A 97 14.37 22.08 -4.97
C LEU A 97 14.79 20.80 -4.23
N GLN A 98 14.66 19.62 -4.85
CA GLN A 98 14.98 18.34 -4.23
C GLN A 98 16.33 17.80 -4.70
N SER A 99 16.99 17.03 -3.83
CA SER A 99 18.20 16.31 -4.23
C SER A 99 17.85 15.14 -5.18
N LYS A 100 18.82 14.74 -6.02
CA LYS A 100 18.64 13.57 -6.90
C LYS A 100 18.30 12.30 -6.11
N ALA A 101 18.86 12.14 -4.91
CA ALA A 101 18.57 11.01 -4.03
C ALA A 101 17.12 10.99 -3.55
N VAL A 102 16.55 12.15 -3.18
CA VAL A 102 15.13 12.26 -2.83
C VAL A 102 14.25 11.88 -4.02
N LEU A 103 14.57 12.38 -5.22
CA LEU A 103 13.79 12.09 -6.42
C LEU A 103 13.87 10.62 -6.82
N ALA A 104 15.05 9.99 -6.71
CA ALA A 104 15.23 8.58 -7.04
C ALA A 104 14.35 7.67 -6.17
N VAL A 105 14.28 7.94 -4.86
CA VAL A 105 13.46 7.11 -3.98
C VAL A 105 11.97 7.37 -4.12
N VAL A 106 11.56 8.61 -4.43
CA VAL A 106 10.13 8.88 -4.74
C VAL A 106 9.71 8.20 -6.04
N ASP A 107 10.62 8.03 -6.99
CA ASP A 107 10.36 7.29 -8.23
C ASP A 107 10.03 5.80 -8.00
N ASP A 108 10.44 5.23 -6.85
CA ASP A 108 10.07 3.87 -6.44
C ASP A 108 8.54 3.71 -6.26
N GLU A 109 7.75 4.79 -6.12
CA GLU A 109 6.27 4.72 -6.22
C GLU A 109 5.79 4.21 -7.59
N GLY A 110 6.64 4.37 -8.60
CA GLY A 110 6.46 3.84 -9.95
C GLY A 110 6.84 2.37 -10.10
N ASP A 111 7.52 1.75 -9.12
CA ASP A 111 7.97 0.35 -9.19
C ASP A 111 6.83 -0.65 -8.90
N ARG A 112 5.79 -0.55 -9.72
CA ARG A 112 4.57 -1.37 -9.70
C ARG A 112 4.40 -2.03 -11.05
N SER A 113 3.66 -3.15 -11.09
CA SER A 113 3.50 -3.89 -12.35
C SER A 113 2.95 -2.99 -13.47
N PRO A 114 3.62 -2.88 -14.62
CA PRO A 114 3.12 -2.11 -15.77
C PRO A 114 1.85 -2.72 -16.35
N LEU A 115 1.56 -3.98 -16.01
CA LEU A 115 0.39 -4.72 -16.45
C LEU A 115 -0.82 -4.57 -15.52
N ARG A 116 -0.72 -3.84 -14.39
CA ARG A 116 -1.85 -3.68 -13.44
C ARG A 116 -3.14 -3.26 -14.14
N ARG A 117 -3.11 -2.26 -15.02
CA ARG A 117 -4.32 -1.78 -15.73
C ARG A 117 -5.02 -2.87 -16.55
N ARG A 118 -4.27 -3.84 -17.08
CA ARG A 118 -4.79 -4.91 -17.94
C ARG A 118 -5.17 -6.16 -17.14
N CYS A 119 -4.29 -6.57 -16.23
CA CYS A 119 -4.31 -7.89 -15.60
C CYS A 119 -4.84 -7.89 -14.17
N HIS A 120 -4.74 -6.77 -13.45
CA HIS A 120 -5.29 -6.63 -12.11
C HIS A 120 -6.72 -6.08 -12.18
N ILE A 121 -7.67 -6.78 -11.57
CA ILE A 121 -9.10 -6.43 -11.66
C ILE A 121 -9.39 -5.25 -10.74
N ALA A 122 -9.71 -4.11 -11.35
CA ALA A 122 -10.12 -2.91 -10.62
C ALA A 122 -11.48 -3.11 -9.93
N ARG A 123 -11.73 -2.33 -8.88
CA ARG A 123 -12.99 -2.40 -8.09
C ARG A 123 -14.26 -2.35 -8.96
N ALA A 124 -14.27 -1.52 -9.99
CA ALA A 124 -15.41 -1.35 -10.88
C ALA A 124 -15.78 -2.63 -11.68
N ASP A 125 -14.79 -3.49 -11.94
CA ASP A 125 -14.89 -4.66 -12.81
C ASP A 125 -15.04 -5.99 -12.06
N GLN A 126 -15.02 -5.93 -10.73
CA GLN A 126 -15.24 -7.09 -9.86
C GLN A 126 -16.61 -7.73 -10.15
N GLY A 127 -16.62 -9.05 -10.32
CA GLY A 127 -17.82 -9.83 -10.64
C GLY A 127 -18.35 -9.63 -12.06
N ARG A 128 -17.68 -8.84 -12.91
CA ARG A 128 -17.99 -8.71 -14.34
C ARG A 128 -17.06 -9.53 -15.23
N ARG A 129 -15.76 -9.57 -14.91
CA ARG A 129 -14.77 -10.39 -15.64
C ARG A 129 -14.88 -11.84 -15.21
N ALA A 130 -14.95 -12.75 -16.18
CA ALA A 130 -14.87 -14.18 -15.97
C ALA A 130 -13.41 -14.62 -15.78
N LEU A 131 -13.19 -15.85 -15.31
CA LEU A 131 -11.84 -16.41 -15.21
C LEU A 131 -11.14 -16.40 -16.59
N ALA A 132 -11.86 -16.70 -17.67
CA ALA A 132 -11.32 -16.70 -19.03
C ALA A 132 -10.73 -15.34 -19.45
N ASP A 133 -11.21 -14.23 -18.87
CA ASP A 133 -10.75 -12.88 -19.17
C ASP A 133 -9.46 -12.50 -18.42
N THR A 134 -8.95 -13.36 -17.53
CA THR A 134 -7.73 -13.06 -16.77
C THR A 134 -6.46 -13.30 -17.59
N CYS A 135 -5.39 -12.58 -17.25
CA CYS A 135 -4.14 -12.70 -17.98
C CYS A 135 -3.50 -14.08 -17.77
N VAL A 136 -3.04 -14.66 -18.87
CA VAL A 136 -2.22 -15.88 -18.90
C VAL A 136 -0.89 -15.55 -19.57
N PHE A 137 0.22 -16.02 -19.00
CA PHE A 137 1.58 -15.81 -19.45
C PHE A 137 2.31 -17.14 -19.65
N GLY A 138 3.37 -17.12 -20.44
CA GLY A 138 4.21 -18.30 -20.69
C GLY A 138 3.60 -19.33 -21.66
N SER A 139 4.08 -20.57 -21.57
CA SER A 139 3.77 -21.64 -22.52
C SER A 139 2.58 -22.49 -22.06
N ALA A 140 1.70 -22.86 -22.99
CA ALA A 140 0.60 -23.79 -22.71
C ALA A 140 1.04 -25.22 -22.34
N SER A 141 2.30 -25.58 -22.62
CA SER A 141 2.88 -26.86 -22.19
C SER A 141 3.63 -26.78 -20.86
N GLY A 142 3.76 -25.58 -20.28
CA GLY A 142 4.46 -25.38 -19.01
C GLY A 142 3.64 -25.85 -17.81
N GLN A 143 4.26 -25.89 -16.63
CA GLN A 143 3.54 -26.18 -15.39
C GLN A 143 2.49 -25.08 -15.13
N HIS A 144 1.23 -25.47 -14.90
CA HIS A 144 0.16 -24.52 -14.64
C HIS A 144 0.30 -23.95 -13.22
N VAL A 145 0.50 -22.64 -13.14
CA VAL A 145 0.60 -21.89 -11.89
C VAL A 145 -0.43 -20.77 -11.89
N VAL A 146 -1.10 -20.57 -10.76
CA VAL A 146 -2.08 -19.51 -10.58
C VAL A 146 -1.69 -18.68 -9.37
N VAL A 147 -1.64 -17.36 -9.51
CA VAL A 147 -1.62 -16.45 -8.36
C VAL A 147 -3.04 -15.97 -8.11
N LEU A 148 -3.60 -16.36 -6.97
CA LEU A 148 -4.94 -16.03 -6.54
C LEU A 148 -4.85 -15.09 -5.33
N GLY A 149 -5.28 -13.83 -5.47
CA GLY A 149 -5.17 -12.87 -4.38
C GLY A 149 -5.94 -11.57 -4.56
N ASP A 150 -5.74 -10.65 -3.63
CA ASP A 150 -6.17 -9.27 -3.80
C ASP A 150 -5.08 -8.46 -4.55
N SER A 151 -4.86 -7.20 -4.18
CA SER A 151 -3.78 -6.39 -4.76
C SER A 151 -2.39 -6.84 -4.34
N HIS A 152 -2.23 -7.60 -3.24
CA HIS A 152 -0.93 -8.09 -2.78
C HIS A 152 -0.36 -9.21 -3.67
N GLY A 153 -1.19 -9.83 -4.52
CA GLY A 153 -0.73 -10.80 -5.50
C GLY A 153 -0.28 -10.21 -6.83
N ALA A 154 -0.51 -8.92 -7.10
CA ALA A 154 -0.35 -8.37 -8.45
C ALA A 154 1.13 -8.26 -8.89
N GLU A 155 2.01 -7.83 -7.99
CA GLU A 155 3.44 -7.65 -8.26
C GLU A 155 4.18 -8.98 -8.26
N LEU A 156 3.80 -9.91 -7.37
CA LEU A 156 4.24 -11.30 -7.40
C LEU A 156 3.86 -11.97 -8.73
N SER A 157 2.64 -11.72 -9.24
CA SER A 157 2.21 -12.24 -10.54
C SER A 157 3.07 -11.69 -11.69
N TYR A 158 3.42 -10.40 -11.64
CA TYR A 158 4.26 -9.81 -12.67
C TYR A 158 5.68 -10.38 -12.65
N ALA A 159 6.30 -10.47 -11.47
CA ALA A 159 7.62 -11.07 -11.32
C ALA A 159 7.64 -12.55 -11.78
N LEU A 160 6.62 -13.34 -11.43
CA LEU A 160 6.48 -14.71 -11.95
C LEU A 160 6.27 -14.75 -13.47
N SER A 161 5.60 -13.74 -14.06
CA SER A 161 5.34 -13.71 -15.50
C SER A 161 6.62 -13.55 -16.32
N GLU A 162 7.64 -12.89 -15.77
CA GLU A 162 8.95 -12.74 -16.41
C GLU A 162 9.62 -14.11 -16.58
N VAL A 163 9.52 -14.98 -15.56
CA VAL A 163 10.01 -16.36 -15.58
C VAL A 163 9.15 -17.25 -16.49
N ALA A 164 7.83 -17.05 -16.48
CA ALA A 164 6.93 -17.84 -17.31
C ALA A 164 7.23 -17.70 -18.82
N ASN A 165 7.73 -16.53 -19.24
CA ASN A 165 8.10 -16.27 -20.63
C ASN A 165 9.36 -17.06 -21.08
N GLU A 166 10.11 -17.65 -20.16
CA GLU A 166 11.20 -18.59 -20.48
C GLU A 166 10.67 -19.99 -20.89
N GLY A 167 9.34 -20.20 -20.84
CA GLY A 167 8.65 -21.40 -21.33
C GLY A 167 8.43 -22.49 -20.28
N LEU A 168 8.86 -22.27 -19.03
CA LEU A 168 8.76 -23.26 -17.95
C LEU A 168 7.36 -23.33 -17.31
N LEU A 169 6.61 -22.22 -17.36
CA LEU A 169 5.32 -22.08 -16.67
C LEU A 169 4.22 -21.64 -17.64
N GLN A 170 2.98 -22.04 -17.31
CA GLN A 170 1.79 -21.33 -17.72
C GLN A 170 1.24 -20.59 -16.50
N LEU A 171 1.45 -19.28 -16.42
CA LEU A 171 1.04 -18.48 -15.27
C LEU A 171 -0.30 -17.79 -15.54
N ARG A 172 -1.29 -17.98 -14.66
CA ARG A 172 -2.53 -17.19 -14.64
C ARG A 172 -2.55 -16.23 -13.45
N GLN A 173 -2.80 -14.95 -13.71
CA GLN A 173 -2.98 -13.95 -12.66
C GLN A 173 -4.47 -13.76 -12.34
N VAL A 174 -4.88 -14.04 -11.11
CA VAL A 174 -6.24 -13.86 -10.61
C VAL A 174 -6.19 -12.94 -9.40
N THR A 175 -6.14 -11.64 -9.65
CA THR A 175 -5.95 -10.62 -8.61
C THR A 175 -6.97 -9.49 -8.73
N ALA A 176 -7.49 -9.00 -7.60
CA ALA A 176 -8.49 -7.94 -7.58
C ALA A 176 -8.33 -6.94 -6.42
N SER A 177 -8.58 -5.65 -6.70
CA SER A 177 -8.33 -4.57 -5.73
C SER A 177 -9.24 -4.65 -4.49
N GLY A 178 -8.68 -4.95 -3.32
CA GLY A 178 -9.44 -5.05 -2.07
C GLY A 178 -10.44 -6.21 -2.05
N CYS A 179 -10.14 -7.28 -2.81
CA CYS A 179 -10.93 -8.50 -2.81
C CYS A 179 -10.09 -9.71 -2.49
N PRO A 180 -10.00 -10.10 -1.21
CA PRO A 180 -9.21 -11.27 -0.85
C PRO A 180 -9.85 -12.55 -1.41
N PRO A 181 -9.05 -13.60 -1.62
CA PRO A 181 -9.50 -14.90 -2.09
C PRO A 181 -10.17 -15.70 -0.95
N ALA A 182 -11.14 -15.07 -0.28
CA ALA A 182 -11.90 -15.61 0.84
C ALA A 182 -13.36 -15.86 0.42
N LEU A 183 -13.73 -17.12 0.19
CA LEU A 183 -15.07 -17.52 -0.23
C LEU A 183 -16.15 -17.15 0.80
N GLY A 184 -17.19 -16.46 0.31
CA GLY A 184 -18.30 -15.98 1.15
C GLY A 184 -17.95 -14.82 2.07
N PHE A 185 -16.72 -14.28 1.99
CA PHE A 185 -16.35 -13.04 2.67
C PHE A 185 -16.91 -11.84 1.91
N THR A 186 -17.48 -10.89 2.65
CA THR A 186 -18.03 -9.65 2.10
C THR A 186 -17.28 -8.47 2.71
N VAL A 187 -17.08 -7.44 1.88
CA VAL A 187 -16.48 -6.18 2.29
C VAL A 187 -17.54 -5.11 2.03
N ASP A 188 -17.85 -4.30 3.03
CA ASP A 188 -18.96 -3.34 2.99
C ASP A 188 -18.88 -2.40 1.79
N ASP A 189 -17.67 -1.91 1.48
CA ASP A 189 -17.43 -1.01 0.36
C ASP A 189 -17.23 -1.72 -0.99
N HIS A 190 -17.29 -3.06 -1.03
CA HIS A 190 -17.08 -3.87 -2.24
C HIS A 190 -18.18 -4.93 -2.42
N PRO A 191 -19.42 -4.52 -2.75
CA PRO A 191 -20.57 -5.41 -2.81
C PRO A 191 -20.48 -6.52 -3.88
N LYS A 192 -19.54 -6.39 -4.83
CA LYS A 192 -19.31 -7.40 -5.88
C LYS A 192 -18.19 -8.39 -5.52
N CYS A 193 -17.53 -8.20 -4.39
CA CYS A 193 -16.35 -8.95 -4.01
C CYS A 193 -16.62 -10.43 -3.80
N ALA A 194 -17.63 -10.76 -2.99
CA ALA A 194 -18.00 -12.15 -2.72
C ALA A 194 -18.31 -12.93 -4.01
N ARG A 195 -19.08 -12.31 -4.92
CA ARG A 195 -19.38 -12.90 -6.24
C ARG A 195 -18.12 -13.02 -7.11
N HIS A 196 -17.22 -12.05 -7.10
CA HIS A 196 -15.96 -12.14 -7.81
C HIS A 196 -15.14 -13.34 -7.32
N THR A 197 -14.94 -13.45 -6.00
CA THR A 197 -14.19 -14.55 -5.40
C THR A 197 -14.85 -15.91 -5.69
N GLN A 198 -16.17 -16.00 -5.60
CA GLN A 198 -16.92 -17.20 -5.96
C GLN A 198 -16.65 -17.62 -7.41
N ASN A 199 -16.85 -16.72 -8.38
CA ASN A 199 -16.64 -17.01 -9.80
C ASN A 199 -15.20 -17.44 -10.11
N MET A 200 -14.22 -16.83 -9.44
CA MET A 200 -12.80 -17.17 -9.66
C MET A 200 -12.45 -18.53 -9.06
N VAL A 201 -12.91 -18.83 -7.85
CA VAL A 201 -12.62 -20.12 -7.20
C VAL A 201 -13.35 -21.27 -7.90
N ASP A 202 -14.61 -21.08 -8.30
CA ASP A 202 -15.37 -22.10 -9.05
C ASP A 202 -14.72 -22.37 -10.41
N GLY A 203 -14.39 -21.31 -11.16
CA GLY A 203 -13.72 -21.47 -12.45
C GLY A 203 -12.35 -22.14 -12.34
N LEU A 204 -11.62 -21.92 -11.23
CA LEU A 204 -10.36 -22.61 -10.98
C LEU A 204 -10.60 -24.08 -10.62
N ALA A 205 -11.59 -24.36 -9.77
CA ALA A 205 -11.97 -25.71 -9.35
C ALA A 205 -12.40 -26.61 -10.52
N ASP A 206 -13.02 -26.04 -11.55
CA ASP A 206 -13.39 -26.75 -12.79
C ASP A 206 -12.25 -26.80 -13.83
N GLY A 207 -11.14 -26.12 -13.55
CA GLY A 207 -10.01 -25.96 -14.45
C GLY A 207 -8.98 -27.09 -14.38
N PRO A 208 -7.92 -27.02 -15.20
CA PRO A 208 -6.83 -27.98 -15.15
C PRO A 208 -6.09 -27.92 -13.81
N ARG A 209 -5.61 -29.09 -13.36
CA ARG A 209 -4.78 -29.19 -12.15
C ARG A 209 -3.60 -28.23 -12.24
N SER A 210 -3.44 -27.43 -11.19
CA SER A 210 -2.49 -26.31 -11.13
C SER A 210 -1.87 -26.21 -9.75
N THR A 211 -0.73 -25.52 -9.64
CA THR A 211 -0.21 -25.01 -8.36
C THR A 211 -0.81 -23.62 -8.12
N ILE A 212 -1.62 -23.45 -7.07
CA ILE A 212 -2.31 -22.20 -6.75
C ILE A 212 -1.61 -21.54 -5.56
N LEU A 213 -1.00 -20.39 -5.82
CA LEU A 213 -0.38 -19.50 -4.84
C LEU A 213 -1.45 -18.53 -4.34
N ILE A 214 -1.84 -18.66 -3.08
CA ILE A 214 -2.85 -17.80 -2.44
C ILE A 214 -2.14 -16.75 -1.60
N THR A 215 -2.48 -15.47 -1.80
CA THR A 215 -1.99 -14.36 -0.99
C THR A 215 -3.08 -13.30 -0.81
N ALA A 216 -3.00 -12.51 0.26
CA ALA A 216 -3.92 -11.43 0.54
C ALA A 216 -3.24 -10.39 1.45
N HIS A 217 -3.86 -9.22 1.59
CA HIS A 217 -3.48 -8.25 2.62
C HIS A 217 -3.91 -8.73 4.02
N TYR A 218 -3.24 -9.75 4.58
CA TYR A 218 -3.65 -10.40 5.83
C TYR A 218 -3.67 -9.46 7.04
N PHE A 219 -2.84 -8.41 7.05
CA PHE A 219 -2.85 -7.38 8.10
C PHE A 219 -4.08 -6.46 8.03
N GLU A 220 -4.70 -6.32 6.87
CA GLU A 220 -5.96 -5.57 6.70
C GLU A 220 -7.17 -6.41 7.10
N TRP A 221 -7.20 -7.68 6.69
CA TRP A 221 -8.39 -8.51 6.81
C TRP A 221 -8.40 -9.45 8.02
N GLY A 222 -7.23 -9.96 8.40
CA GLY A 222 -7.08 -11.04 9.38
C GLY A 222 -6.62 -10.61 10.77
N ALA A 223 -6.22 -9.34 10.94
CA ALA A 223 -5.73 -8.81 12.20
C ALA A 223 -6.83 -8.72 13.28
N PRO A 224 -6.50 -8.92 14.58
CA PRO A 224 -7.44 -8.71 15.68
C PRO A 224 -8.07 -7.31 15.65
N GLY A 225 -9.36 -7.23 15.95
CA GLY A 225 -10.11 -5.98 15.93
C GLY A 225 -10.59 -5.52 14.54
N ARG A 226 -10.21 -6.22 13.47
CA ARG A 226 -10.72 -5.91 12.12
C ARG A 226 -12.18 -6.36 11.95
N PRO A 227 -13.02 -5.57 11.23
CA PRO A 227 -14.37 -5.98 10.87
C PRO A 227 -14.36 -7.31 10.13
N HIS A 228 -15.32 -8.18 10.45
CA HIS A 228 -15.52 -9.47 9.75
C HIS A 228 -14.30 -10.41 9.70
N ARG A 229 -13.30 -10.22 10.59
CA ARG A 229 -12.08 -11.05 10.67
C ARG A 229 -12.36 -12.56 10.61
N ASP A 230 -13.29 -13.05 11.41
CA ASP A 230 -13.54 -14.49 11.49
C ASP A 230 -14.19 -15.02 10.19
N ALA A 231 -15.02 -14.20 9.54
CA ALA A 231 -15.57 -14.51 8.22
C ALA A 231 -14.47 -14.50 7.13
N PHE A 232 -13.47 -13.61 7.24
CA PHE A 232 -12.31 -13.62 6.36
C PHE A 232 -11.53 -14.93 6.47
N TRP A 233 -11.12 -15.31 7.68
CA TRP A 233 -10.36 -16.55 7.89
C TRP A 233 -11.14 -17.80 7.50
N LEU A 234 -12.43 -17.87 7.82
CA LEU A 234 -13.32 -18.93 7.36
C LEU A 234 -13.42 -18.97 5.83
N GLY A 235 -13.44 -17.81 5.17
CA GLY A 235 -13.47 -17.72 3.72
C GLY A 235 -12.16 -18.16 3.06
N ILE A 236 -10.99 -17.81 3.62
CA ILE A 236 -9.69 -18.33 3.17
C ILE A 236 -9.69 -19.85 3.28
N GLU A 237 -10.11 -20.38 4.44
CA GLU A 237 -10.18 -21.83 4.65
C GLU A 237 -11.10 -22.53 3.64
N LYS A 238 -12.30 -21.98 3.37
CA LYS A 238 -13.22 -22.51 2.37
C LYS A 238 -12.59 -22.53 0.97
N SER A 239 -11.83 -21.50 0.60
CA SER A 239 -11.17 -21.43 -0.71
C SER A 239 -10.07 -22.48 -0.83
N VAL A 240 -9.23 -22.61 0.19
CA VAL A 240 -8.19 -23.67 0.26
C VAL A 240 -8.82 -25.05 0.18
N ALA A 241 -9.85 -25.31 1.00
CA ALA A 241 -10.54 -26.60 1.04
C ALA A 241 -11.17 -26.96 -0.31
N THR A 242 -11.76 -25.99 -1.01
CA THR A 242 -12.41 -26.19 -2.31
C THR A 242 -11.36 -26.53 -3.37
N LEU A 243 -10.31 -25.73 -3.48
CA LEU A 243 -9.25 -25.93 -4.47
C LEU A 243 -8.44 -27.22 -4.23
N ARG A 244 -8.17 -27.58 -2.97
CA ARG A 244 -7.53 -28.86 -2.64
C ARG A 244 -8.40 -30.06 -3.01
N ARG A 245 -9.71 -30.00 -2.72
CA ARG A 245 -10.68 -31.06 -3.10
C ARG A 245 -10.82 -31.22 -4.61
N SER A 246 -10.65 -30.15 -5.37
CA SER A 246 -10.58 -30.18 -6.85
C SER A 246 -9.24 -30.67 -7.42
N GLY A 247 -8.29 -31.05 -6.56
CA GLY A 247 -7.04 -31.69 -6.97
C GLY A 247 -5.87 -30.74 -7.24
N HIS A 248 -6.02 -29.42 -7.03
CA HIS A 248 -4.92 -28.46 -7.15
C HIS A 248 -3.91 -28.63 -6.02
N ASP A 249 -2.64 -28.32 -6.27
CA ASP A 249 -1.65 -28.09 -5.21
C ASP A 249 -1.80 -26.65 -4.72
N VAL A 250 -2.06 -26.43 -3.44
CA VAL A 250 -2.34 -25.08 -2.91
C VAL A 250 -1.21 -24.67 -1.97
N ILE A 251 -0.68 -23.47 -2.15
CA ILE A 251 0.33 -22.86 -1.30
C ILE A 251 -0.20 -21.53 -0.78
N LEU A 252 -0.33 -21.39 0.54
CA LEU A 252 -0.60 -20.13 1.21
C LEU A 252 0.72 -19.37 1.38
N LEU A 253 0.82 -18.18 0.78
CA LEU A 253 1.97 -17.29 0.93
C LEU A 253 1.78 -16.44 2.21
N GLY A 254 2.82 -16.35 3.04
CA GLY A 254 2.82 -15.52 4.24
C GLY A 254 2.64 -14.03 3.91
N GLY A 255 2.03 -13.29 4.84
CA GLY A 255 1.83 -11.85 4.71
C GLY A 255 3.06 -11.05 5.12
N TRP A 256 3.06 -9.76 4.77
CA TRP A 256 4.07 -8.79 5.20
C TRP A 256 3.40 -7.56 5.84
N PRO A 257 4.04 -6.94 6.85
CA PRO A 257 3.45 -5.85 7.62
C PRO A 257 3.46 -4.55 6.81
N PRO A 258 2.39 -3.74 6.91
CA PRO A 258 2.38 -2.41 6.30
C PRO A 258 3.38 -1.49 6.99
N HIS A 259 3.96 -0.56 6.24
CA HIS A 259 4.71 0.53 6.83
C HIS A 259 3.78 1.38 7.72
N THR A 260 4.25 1.75 8.91
CA THR A 260 3.41 2.35 9.96
C THR A 260 3.18 3.85 9.74
N ASN A 261 4.04 4.51 8.97
CA ASN A 261 4.06 5.97 8.84
C ASN A 261 3.79 6.46 7.41
N GLY A 262 2.82 5.84 6.71
CA GLY A 262 2.40 6.21 5.36
C GLY A 262 3.15 5.47 4.25
N PRO A 263 3.16 5.98 3.00
CA PRO A 263 3.92 5.38 1.91
C PRO A 263 5.42 5.31 2.24
N LEU A 264 6.04 4.15 1.98
CA LEU A 264 7.44 3.91 2.30
C LEU A 264 8.40 4.80 1.49
N PRO A 265 8.21 5.00 0.17
CA PRO A 265 9.04 5.93 -0.61
C PRO A 265 9.09 7.35 -0.02
N HIS A 266 7.94 7.85 0.46
CA HIS A 266 7.87 9.15 1.13
C HIS A 266 8.57 9.20 2.48
N ALA A 267 8.55 8.10 3.25
CA ALA A 267 9.26 8.01 4.51
C ALA A 267 10.78 8.02 4.30
N LEU A 268 11.28 7.24 3.33
CA LEU A 268 12.68 7.24 2.94
C LEU A 268 13.12 8.61 2.40
N ALA A 269 12.33 9.22 1.53
CA ALA A 269 12.58 10.56 1.02
C ALA A 269 12.68 11.61 2.15
N ARG A 270 11.90 11.45 3.22
CA ARG A 270 11.98 12.30 4.41
C ARG A 270 13.31 12.11 5.14
N GLU A 271 13.76 10.88 5.37
CA GLU A 271 15.06 10.62 6.01
C GLU A 271 16.23 11.26 5.23
N ILE A 272 16.22 11.15 3.89
CA ILE A 272 17.24 11.79 3.04
C ILE A 272 17.23 13.32 3.20
N ARG A 273 16.06 13.96 3.29
CA ARG A 273 15.95 15.43 3.51
C ARG A 273 16.55 15.85 4.85
N PHE A 274 16.56 14.97 5.85
CA PHE A 274 17.22 15.19 7.14
C PHE A 274 18.69 14.78 7.15
N GLY A 275 19.27 14.41 6.00
CA GLY A 275 20.66 13.98 5.88
C GLY A 275 20.94 12.62 6.53
N ARG A 276 19.90 11.81 6.77
CA ARG A 276 20.02 10.47 7.34
C ARG A 276 20.19 9.44 6.21
N SER A 277 20.99 8.41 6.50
CA SER A 277 21.14 7.24 5.63
C SER A 277 19.85 6.42 5.64
N ILE A 278 19.51 5.85 4.49
CA ILE A 278 18.31 5.02 4.30
C ILE A 278 18.62 3.53 4.17
N GLU A 279 19.91 3.20 4.01
CA GLU A 279 20.44 1.84 3.86
C GLU A 279 20.01 0.94 5.03
N ASP A 280 20.08 1.47 6.25
CA ASP A 280 19.69 0.77 7.48
C ASP A 280 18.30 1.18 7.98
N TYR A 281 17.51 1.90 7.17
CA TYR A 281 16.17 2.31 7.58
C TYR A 281 15.26 1.09 7.74
N SER A 282 14.76 0.90 8.95
CA SER A 282 13.80 -0.15 9.29
C SER A 282 12.59 0.42 10.01
N PHE A 283 11.49 -0.31 9.95
CA PHE A 283 10.28 0.03 10.69
C PHE A 283 9.85 -1.12 11.61
N PRO A 284 9.22 -0.81 12.76
CA PRO A 284 8.86 -1.82 13.75
C PRO A 284 7.79 -2.76 13.21
N ILE A 285 7.93 -4.04 13.54
CA ILE A 285 6.93 -5.07 13.28
C ILE A 285 6.24 -5.40 14.60
N ASP A 286 4.90 -5.46 14.58
CA ASP A 286 4.17 -6.13 15.66
C ASP A 286 4.33 -7.64 15.51
N GLN A 287 5.29 -8.20 16.25
CA GLN A 287 5.64 -9.62 16.23
C GLN A 287 4.47 -10.53 16.62
N SER A 288 3.67 -10.11 17.61
CA SER A 288 2.54 -10.89 18.08
C SER A 288 1.49 -11.00 16.98
N LEU A 289 1.20 -9.87 16.32
CA LEU A 289 0.27 -9.82 15.20
C LEU A 289 0.78 -10.66 14.01
N ALA A 290 2.03 -10.47 13.60
CA ALA A 290 2.63 -11.19 12.48
C ALA A 290 2.62 -12.71 12.74
N SER A 291 3.00 -13.13 13.95
CA SER A 291 2.98 -14.56 14.34
C SER A 291 1.55 -15.12 14.33
N SER A 292 0.57 -14.38 14.83
CA SER A 292 -0.84 -14.81 14.83
C SER A 292 -1.39 -15.01 13.40
N ILE A 293 -1.01 -14.14 12.46
CA ILE A 293 -1.39 -14.28 11.05
C ILE A 293 -0.76 -15.54 10.45
N ASP A 294 0.54 -15.73 10.65
CA ASP A 294 1.29 -16.89 10.16
C ASP A 294 0.76 -18.21 10.74
N ASP A 295 0.40 -18.22 12.02
CA ASP A 295 -0.17 -19.39 12.70
C ASP A 295 -1.54 -19.77 12.12
N ASN A 296 -2.40 -18.80 11.81
CA ASN A 296 -3.68 -19.07 11.14
C ASN A 296 -3.47 -19.69 9.75
N LEU A 297 -2.53 -19.14 8.97
CA LEU A 297 -2.20 -19.67 7.65
C LEU A 297 -1.64 -21.10 7.73
N ARG A 298 -0.72 -21.35 8.68
CA ARG A 298 -0.15 -22.69 8.91
C ARG A 298 -1.22 -23.69 9.29
N GLN A 299 -2.11 -23.34 10.23
CA GLN A 299 -3.21 -24.21 10.66
C GLN A 299 -4.22 -24.50 9.55
N ILE A 300 -4.53 -23.52 8.69
CA ILE A 300 -5.39 -23.75 7.51
C ILE A 300 -4.67 -24.69 6.52
N ALA A 301 -3.38 -24.47 6.27
CA ALA A 301 -2.60 -25.32 5.37
C ALA A 301 -2.58 -26.78 5.85
N GLU A 302 -2.27 -27.00 7.13
CA GLU A 302 -2.21 -28.33 7.75
C GLU A 302 -3.55 -29.06 7.66
N ARG A 303 -4.66 -28.39 8.01
CA ARG A 303 -6.01 -28.99 8.01
C ARG A 303 -6.47 -29.46 6.63
N HIS A 304 -6.03 -28.80 5.56
CA HIS A 304 -6.47 -29.09 4.19
C HIS A 304 -5.37 -29.69 3.31
N HIS A 305 -4.30 -30.19 3.92
CA HIS A 305 -3.13 -30.76 3.24
C HIS A 305 -2.55 -29.81 2.16
N ALA A 306 -2.63 -28.50 2.38
CA ALA A 306 -1.98 -27.49 1.58
C ALA A 306 -0.60 -27.17 2.17
N ARG A 307 0.17 -26.30 1.49
CA ARG A 307 1.49 -25.86 1.96
C ARG A 307 1.41 -24.43 2.45
N TYR A 308 2.20 -24.11 3.47
CA TYR A 308 2.43 -22.74 3.92
C TYR A 308 3.85 -22.34 3.54
N LEU A 309 4.02 -21.15 2.96
CA LEU A 309 5.31 -20.60 2.57
C LEU A 309 5.53 -19.25 3.27
N PRO A 310 6.35 -19.18 4.33
CA PRO A 310 6.59 -17.94 5.04
C PRO A 310 7.38 -16.96 4.17
N LEU A 311 6.88 -15.72 4.06
CA LEU A 311 7.54 -14.65 3.30
C LEU A 311 8.10 -13.53 4.19
N LEU A 312 7.69 -13.48 5.46
CA LEU A 312 8.03 -12.37 6.36
C LEU A 312 9.55 -12.16 6.47
N GLU A 313 10.31 -13.22 6.75
CA GLU A 313 11.77 -13.12 6.88
C GLU A 313 12.45 -12.75 5.56
N ALA A 314 11.96 -13.28 4.44
CA ALA A 314 12.48 -12.96 3.12
C ALA A 314 12.20 -11.50 2.71
N ILE A 315 11.11 -10.90 3.17
CA ILE A 315 10.78 -9.49 2.87
C ILE A 315 11.45 -8.57 3.89
N CYS A 316 11.33 -8.85 5.17
CA CYS A 316 11.73 -7.96 6.26
C CYS A 316 13.17 -8.16 6.74
N GLY A 317 13.81 -9.31 6.48
CA GLY A 317 15.16 -9.63 6.97
C GLY A 317 15.25 -9.83 8.49
N GLY A 318 14.14 -9.82 9.22
CA GLY A 318 14.08 -9.92 10.66
C GLY A 318 12.65 -9.98 11.20
N SER A 319 12.50 -10.24 12.50
CA SER A 319 11.20 -10.44 13.14
C SER A 319 10.68 -9.22 13.91
N SER A 320 11.54 -8.36 14.47
CA SER A 320 11.14 -7.15 15.23
C SER A 320 11.19 -5.86 14.42
N GLN A 321 11.99 -5.86 13.36
CA GLN A 321 12.24 -4.73 12.48
C GLN A 321 12.16 -5.24 11.05
N CYS A 322 11.44 -4.51 10.20
CA CYS A 322 11.37 -4.78 8.77
C CYS A 322 12.32 -3.83 8.06
N ARG A 323 13.26 -4.37 7.30
CA ARG A 323 14.08 -3.58 6.38
C ARG A 323 13.17 -2.83 5.39
N SER A 324 13.62 -1.67 4.95
CA SER A 324 12.83 -0.84 4.02
C SER A 324 13.34 -0.89 2.60
N MET A 325 14.54 -1.47 2.39
CA MET A 325 15.13 -1.60 1.08
C MET A 325 15.71 -3.00 0.85
N ILE A 326 15.71 -3.38 -0.43
CA ILE A 326 16.34 -4.57 -0.98
C ILE A 326 17.19 -4.12 -2.16
N HIS A 327 18.50 -4.37 -2.12
CA HIS A 327 19.43 -4.01 -3.21
C HIS A 327 19.31 -2.55 -3.69
N GLY A 328 19.04 -1.61 -2.77
CA GLY A 328 18.92 -0.18 -3.07
C GLY A 328 17.56 0.24 -3.66
N GLN A 329 16.54 -0.61 -3.59
CA GLN A 329 15.17 -0.32 -4.00
C GLN A 329 14.24 -0.43 -2.79
N ALA A 330 13.25 0.45 -2.66
CA ALA A 330 12.24 0.35 -1.61
C ALA A 330 11.48 -0.98 -1.70
N ILE A 331 11.19 -1.62 -0.57
CA ILE A 331 10.43 -2.88 -0.57
C ILE A 331 8.97 -2.69 -0.95
N TYR A 332 8.42 -1.49 -0.76
CA TYR A 332 7.05 -1.12 -1.10
C TYR A 332 7.04 0.09 -2.01
N PHE A 333 6.19 0.08 -3.04
CA PHE A 333 5.93 1.29 -3.84
C PHE A 333 4.91 2.22 -3.16
N ASP A 334 4.19 1.72 -2.16
CA ASP A 334 3.31 2.52 -1.31
C ASP A 334 3.49 2.16 0.17
N ARG A 335 2.41 2.07 0.94
CA ARG A 335 2.45 1.70 2.35
C ARG A 335 2.65 0.19 2.56
N ASP A 336 2.13 -0.65 1.67
CA ASP A 336 1.98 -2.09 1.92
C ASP A 336 2.05 -2.99 0.69
N HIS A 337 2.05 -2.45 -0.52
CA HIS A 337 2.24 -3.23 -1.73
C HIS A 337 3.72 -3.37 -2.04
N LEU A 338 4.18 -4.61 -2.21
CA LEU A 338 5.54 -4.91 -2.67
C LEU A 338 5.85 -4.14 -3.94
N SER A 339 7.05 -3.57 -4.01
CA SER A 339 7.63 -3.12 -5.26
C SER A 339 7.89 -4.33 -6.18
N VAL A 340 7.92 -4.12 -7.49
CA VAL A 340 8.26 -5.20 -8.42
C VAL A 340 9.68 -5.70 -8.15
N SER A 341 10.60 -4.81 -7.78
CA SER A 341 11.97 -5.18 -7.40
C SER A 341 12.00 -6.14 -6.21
N ALA A 342 11.23 -5.86 -5.15
CA ALA A 342 11.12 -6.77 -4.02
C ALA A 342 10.38 -8.07 -4.38
N ALA A 343 9.33 -7.99 -5.19
CA ALA A 343 8.60 -9.16 -5.66
C ALA A 343 9.48 -10.11 -6.48
N ARG A 344 10.38 -9.60 -7.33
CA ARG A 344 11.38 -10.40 -8.07
C ARG A 344 12.29 -11.19 -7.13
N GLN A 345 12.79 -10.54 -6.07
CA GLN A 345 13.61 -11.24 -5.08
C GLN A 345 12.82 -12.38 -4.42
N VAL A 346 11.62 -12.09 -3.91
CA VAL A 346 10.78 -13.09 -3.25
C VAL A 346 10.45 -14.25 -4.20
N VAL A 347 10.17 -13.95 -5.46
CA VAL A 347 9.92 -14.97 -6.48
C VAL A 347 11.14 -15.86 -6.69
N GLY A 348 12.30 -15.27 -6.93
CA GLY A 348 13.55 -16.00 -7.20
C GLY A 348 14.02 -16.83 -6.00
N ASP A 349 14.06 -16.23 -4.82
CA ASP A 349 14.68 -16.83 -3.63
C ASP A 349 13.76 -17.85 -2.94
N ILE A 350 12.44 -17.65 -3.00
CA ILE A 350 11.48 -18.40 -2.17
C ILE A 350 10.44 -19.14 -3.01
N ILE A 351 9.74 -18.45 -3.91
CA ILE A 351 8.58 -19.05 -4.61
C ILE A 351 9.01 -20.08 -5.66
N LEU A 352 9.99 -19.76 -6.52
CA LEU A 352 10.45 -20.69 -7.57
C LEU A 352 11.00 -22.01 -6.97
N PRO A 353 11.86 -21.99 -5.92
CA PRO A 353 12.26 -23.22 -5.25
C PRO A 353 11.10 -24.00 -4.65
N ALA A 354 10.09 -23.31 -4.11
CA ALA A 354 8.92 -23.94 -3.49
C ALA A 354 8.00 -24.63 -4.52
N ILE A 355 8.01 -24.21 -5.78
CA ILE A 355 7.25 -24.87 -6.86
C ILE A 355 8.09 -25.85 -7.70
N GLY A 356 9.34 -26.10 -7.31
CA GLY A 356 10.22 -27.09 -7.93
C GLY A 356 11.13 -26.58 -9.05
N LEU A 357 11.21 -25.25 -9.25
CA LEU A 357 12.03 -24.62 -10.28
C LEU A 357 13.32 -24.02 -9.69
N ARG A 358 14.20 -24.89 -9.17
CA ARG A 358 15.50 -24.46 -8.62
C ARG A 358 16.48 -24.06 -9.74
N GLY A 359 17.20 -22.96 -9.55
CA GLY A 359 18.29 -22.57 -10.45
C GLY A 359 17.87 -21.92 -11.77
N VAL A 360 16.58 -21.58 -11.93
CA VAL A 360 16.14 -20.67 -12.99
C VAL A 360 16.68 -19.28 -12.62
N ALA A 361 17.78 -18.89 -13.26
CA ALA A 361 18.43 -17.61 -13.03
C ALA A 361 17.56 -16.49 -13.64
N GLY A 362 16.58 -16.01 -12.89
CA GLY A 362 15.69 -14.93 -13.31
C GLY A 362 15.73 -13.74 -12.35
N ALA A 363 16.10 -12.57 -12.89
CA ALA A 363 15.92 -11.24 -12.30
C ALA A 363 16.98 -10.69 -11.33
N HIS A 364 18.28 -10.87 -11.61
CA HIS A 364 19.20 -9.77 -11.29
C HIS A 364 19.04 -8.69 -12.36
N PRO A 365 18.70 -7.43 -12.03
CA PRO A 365 18.81 -6.37 -13.00
C PRO A 365 20.28 -6.30 -13.40
N SER A 366 20.57 -6.54 -14.68
CA SER A 366 21.80 -6.04 -15.25
C SER A 366 21.82 -4.55 -14.97
N ALA A 367 22.72 -4.11 -14.08
CA ALA A 367 23.09 -2.72 -13.91
C ALA A 367 23.67 -2.24 -15.25
N GLY A 368 22.77 -1.82 -16.14
CA GLY A 368 23.09 -1.35 -17.48
C GLY A 368 23.17 0.17 -17.49
N LYS A 369 24.40 0.65 -17.27
CA LYS A 369 25.01 1.94 -17.64
C LYS A 369 24.19 3.23 -17.56
#